data_AF-A0A6P0Y205-F1
#
_entry.id   AF-A0A6P0Y205-F1
#
_cell.length_a   1.000
_cell.length_b   1.000
_cell.length_c   1.000
_cell.angle_alpha   90.00
_cell.angle_beta   90.00
_cell.angle_gamma   90.00
#
_symmetry.space_group_name_H-M   'P 1'
#
loop_
_entity.id
_entity.type
_entity.pdbx_description
1 polymer ?
#
loop_
_entity_poly.entity_id
_entity_poly.type
_entity_poly.pdbx_seq_one_letter_code
_entity_poly.pdbx_strand_id
1 'polypeptide(L)'
;MSKVPDALPANIKAELNEDEKINKILQAAKKYGGTLSLAQAALATGFSRNELQKLLDDCQRFGYAEVTNDSVTGAIRYTFDL
;
A
#
# COMPACT_ATOMS: atom_id res chain seq x y z
N MET A 1 20.21 43.71 -15.74
CA MET A 1 21.27 42.85 -15.17
C MET A 1 20.79 41.42 -15.23
N SER A 2 21.31 40.68 -16.21
CA SER A 2 21.10 39.24 -16.38
C SER A 2 21.75 38.47 -15.24
N LYS A 3 21.01 37.54 -14.64
CA LYS A 3 21.46 36.17 -14.38
C LYS A 3 20.23 35.25 -14.39
N VAL A 4 19.99 34.62 -15.53
CA VAL A 4 19.52 33.22 -15.56
C VAL A 4 20.78 32.35 -15.76
N PRO A 5 20.74 31.03 -15.58
CA PRO A 5 19.95 30.21 -14.66
C PRO A 5 20.87 29.22 -13.90
N ASP A 6 20.43 28.64 -12.78
CA ASP A 6 21.00 27.37 -12.31
C ASP A 6 19.92 26.31 -12.40
N ALA A 7 19.87 25.66 -13.56
CA ALA A 7 19.13 24.42 -13.72
C ALA A 7 20.03 23.29 -13.25
N LEU A 8 19.53 22.48 -12.32
CA LEU A 8 19.66 21.04 -12.43
C LEU A 8 18.28 20.39 -12.25
N PRO A 9 17.82 19.57 -13.22
CA PRO A 9 16.57 18.85 -13.16
C PRO A 9 16.78 17.56 -12.36
N ALA A 10 15.94 17.28 -11.37
CA ALA A 10 16.04 16.02 -10.64
C ALA A 10 14.66 15.39 -10.52
N ASN A 11 14.45 14.38 -11.34
CA ASN A 11 13.39 13.39 -11.26
C ASN A 11 13.50 12.63 -9.92
N ILE A 12 13.12 13.27 -8.81
CA ILE A 12 12.94 12.60 -7.53
C ILE A 12 11.62 11.84 -7.66
N LYS A 13 11.68 10.51 -7.73
CA LYS A 13 10.50 9.71 -7.40
C LYS A 13 10.12 10.13 -5.98
N ALA A 14 9.09 10.97 -5.83
CA ALA A 14 8.61 11.38 -4.51
C ALA A 14 8.30 10.11 -3.73
N GLU A 15 9.00 9.89 -2.61
CA GLU A 15 8.66 8.79 -1.72
C GLU A 15 7.26 9.08 -1.19
N LEU A 16 6.33 8.16 -1.44
CA LEU A 16 4.95 8.31 -1.00
C LEU A 16 4.93 8.48 0.52
N ASN A 17 4.12 9.42 1.01
CA ASN A 17 3.87 9.50 2.44
C ASN A 17 2.98 8.32 2.91
N GLU A 18 2.81 8.17 4.22
CA GLU A 18 2.10 7.01 4.79
C GLU A 18 0.63 6.96 4.33
N ASP A 19 -0.06 8.11 4.28
CA ASP A 19 -1.44 8.22 3.80
C ASP A 19 -1.59 7.80 2.33
N GLU A 20 -0.67 8.23 1.46
CA GLU A 20 -0.65 7.84 0.04
C GLU A 20 -0.40 6.33 -0.12
N LYS A 21 0.45 5.75 0.73
CA LYS A 21 0.70 4.32 0.75
C LYS A 21 -0.54 3.54 1.20
N ILE A 22 -1.22 3.98 2.25
CA ILE A 22 -2.49 3.39 2.70
C ILE A 22 -3.54 3.51 1.59
N ASN A 23 -3.68 4.66 0.95
CA ASN A 23 -4.64 4.85 -0.15
C ASN A 23 -4.39 3.85 -1.29
N LYS A 24 -3.12 3.57 -1.63
CA LYS A 24 -2.78 2.50 -2.60
C LYS A 24 -3.21 1.11 -2.15
N ILE A 25 -3.09 0.79 -0.86
CA ILE A 25 -3.59 -0.48 -0.29
C ILE A 25 -5.11 -0.55 -0.42
N LEU A 26 -5.83 0.52 -0.05
CA LEU A 26 -7.30 0.56 -0.14
C LEU A 26 -7.79 0.44 -1.59
N GLN A 27 -7.13 1.11 -2.53
CA GLN A 27 -7.42 0.97 -3.96
C GLN A 27 -7.17 -0.46 -4.46
N ALA A 28 -6.08 -1.10 -4.00
CA ALA A 28 -5.83 -2.50 -4.29
C ALA A 28 -6.96 -3.38 -3.72
N ALA A 29 -7.35 -3.19 -2.45
CA ALA A 29 -8.42 -3.96 -1.83
C ALA A 29 -9.72 -3.84 -2.61
N LYS A 30 -10.12 -2.62 -2.98
CA LYS A 30 -11.29 -2.37 -3.85
C LYS A 30 -11.21 -3.12 -5.18
N LYS A 31 -10.03 -3.18 -5.81
CA LYS A 31 -9.81 -3.90 -7.07
C LYS A 31 -9.95 -5.42 -6.93
N TYR A 32 -9.58 -5.99 -5.78
CA TYR A 32 -9.65 -7.43 -5.51
C TYR A 32 -10.89 -7.84 -4.71
N GLY A 33 -11.94 -7.00 -4.67
CA GLY A 33 -13.22 -7.35 -4.05
C GLY A 33 -13.23 -7.22 -2.52
N GLY A 34 -12.46 -6.27 -1.99
CA GLY A 34 -12.38 -5.98 -0.56
C GLY A 34 -11.41 -6.86 0.22
N THR A 35 -10.82 -7.90 -0.40
CA THR A 35 -9.90 -8.81 0.29
C THR A 35 -8.54 -8.88 -0.41
N LEU A 36 -7.46 -8.79 0.36
CA LEU A 36 -6.09 -8.91 -0.14
C LEU A 36 -5.33 -10.02 0.57
N SER A 37 -4.59 -10.81 -0.20
CA SER A 37 -3.41 -11.54 0.31
C SER A 37 -2.17 -10.65 0.26
N LEU A 38 -1.13 -11.02 1.01
CA LEU A 38 0.16 -10.31 0.97
C LEU A 38 0.75 -10.26 -0.45
N ALA A 39 0.61 -11.36 -1.23
CA ALA A 39 1.07 -11.42 -2.61
C ALA A 39 0.29 -10.48 -3.53
N GLN A 40 -1.04 -10.44 -3.42
CA GLN A 40 -1.87 -9.51 -4.19
C GLN A 40 -1.56 -8.05 -3.85
N ALA A 41 -1.37 -7.74 -2.56
CA ALA A 41 -0.96 -6.42 -2.13
C ALA A 41 0.40 -6.03 -2.73
N ALA A 42 1.40 -6.91 -2.67
CA ALA A 42 2.71 -6.69 -3.28
C ALA A 42 2.64 -6.47 -4.80
N LEU A 43 1.87 -7.29 -5.52
CA LEU A 43 1.70 -7.14 -6.97
C LEU A 43 0.97 -5.85 -7.35
N ALA A 44 0.03 -5.40 -6.51
CA ALA A 44 -0.78 -4.21 -6.79
C ALA A 44 -0.05 -2.90 -6.46
N THR A 45 0.70 -2.86 -5.36
CA THR A 45 1.32 -1.63 -4.87
C THR A 45 2.78 -1.49 -5.27
N GLY A 46 3.48 -2.60 -5.53
CA GLY A 46 4.91 -2.65 -5.77
C GLY A 46 5.76 -2.40 -4.52
N PHE A 47 5.15 -2.42 -3.33
CA PHE A 47 5.85 -2.19 -2.07
C PHE A 47 6.66 -3.42 -1.65
N SER A 48 7.72 -3.16 -0.88
CA SER A 48 8.51 -4.23 -0.27
C SER A 48 7.69 -4.98 0.78
N ARG A 49 8.06 -6.24 1.06
CA ARG A 49 7.39 -7.05 2.08
C ARG A 49 7.34 -6.36 3.45
N ASN A 50 8.45 -5.75 3.88
CA ASN A 50 8.53 -5.10 5.19
C ASN A 50 7.61 -3.89 5.27
N GLU A 51 7.57 -3.07 4.21
CA GLU A 51 6.68 -1.92 4.14
C GLU A 51 5.21 -2.34 4.13
N LEU A 52 4.86 -3.37 3.36
CA LEU A 52 3.51 -3.94 3.34
C LEU A 52 3.09 -4.46 4.70
N GLN A 53 3.96 -5.19 5.38
CA GLN A 53 3.63 -5.75 6.67
C GLN A 53 3.30 -4.65 7.68
N LYS A 54 4.08 -3.56 7.69
CA LYS A 54 3.81 -2.39 8.54
C LYS A 54 2.47 -1.73 8.18
N LEU A 55 2.24 -1.43 6.90
CA LEU A 55 1.02 -0.77 6.46
C LEU A 55 -0.24 -1.61 6.73
N LEU A 56 -0.16 -2.93 6.55
CA LEU A 56 -1.28 -3.83 6.80
C LEU A 56 -1.56 -3.99 8.30
N ASP A 57 -0.52 -3.99 9.14
CA ASP A 57 -0.64 -3.94 10.60
C ASP A 57 -1.32 -2.64 11.06
N ASP A 58 -0.89 -1.50 10.50
CA ASP A 58 -1.55 -0.21 10.74
C ASP A 58 -3.02 -0.24 10.27
N CYS A 59 -3.30 -0.80 9.09
CA CYS A 59 -4.67 -0.97 8.61
C CYS A 59 -5.54 -1.78 9.58
N GLN A 60 -4.99 -2.84 10.16
CA GLN A 60 -5.68 -3.63 11.17
C GLN A 60 -5.88 -2.83 12.46
N ARG A 61 -4.82 -2.18 12.95
CA ARG A 61 -4.82 -1.44 14.21
C ARG A 61 -5.78 -0.25 14.20
N PHE A 62 -5.93 0.42 13.06
CA PHE A 62 -6.87 1.54 12.90
C PHE A 62 -8.27 1.11 12.43
N GLY A 63 -8.51 -0.20 12.26
CA GLY A 63 -9.83 -0.74 11.93
C GLY A 63 -10.23 -0.65 10.46
N TYR A 64 -9.28 -0.38 9.55
CA TYR A 64 -9.53 -0.43 8.11
C TYR A 64 -9.65 -1.87 7.59
N ALA A 65 -9.01 -2.84 8.26
CA ALA A 65 -8.98 -4.23 7.84
C ALA A 65 -9.05 -5.21 9.01
N GLU A 66 -9.62 -6.38 8.75
CA GLU A 66 -9.55 -7.54 9.63
C GLU A 66 -8.66 -8.62 9.01
N VAL A 67 -7.86 -9.27 9.85
CA VAL A 67 -7.05 -10.41 9.43
C VAL A 67 -7.87 -11.68 9.59
N THR A 68 -8.17 -12.33 8.48
CA THR A 68 -8.89 -13.59 8.42
C THR A 68 -8.00 -14.68 7.84
N ASN A 69 -8.31 -15.94 8.14
CA ASN A 69 -7.68 -17.08 7.50
C ASN A 69 -8.65 -17.69 6.51
N ASP A 70 -8.15 -17.94 5.30
CA ASP A 70 -8.85 -18.70 4.29
C ASP A 70 -9.07 -20.14 4.80
N SER A 71 -10.32 -20.56 4.92
CA SER A 71 -10.70 -21.81 5.59
C SER A 71 -10.24 -23.07 4.84
N VAL A 72 -9.90 -22.93 3.56
CA VAL A 72 -9.51 -24.05 2.70
C VAL A 72 -7.99 -24.18 2.62
N THR A 73 -7.30 -23.05 2.48
CA THR A 73 -5.84 -23.00 2.24
C THR A 73 -5.03 -22.65 3.48
N GLY A 74 -5.66 -22.15 4.54
CA GLY A 74 -4.98 -21.61 5.72
C GLY A 74 -4.20 -20.32 5.44
N ALA A 75 -4.43 -19.69 4.30
CA ALA A 75 -3.72 -18.48 3.90
C ALA A 75 -4.28 -17.25 4.62
N ILE A 76 -3.37 -16.36 5.03
CA ILE A 76 -3.73 -15.07 5.63
C ILE A 76 -4.36 -14.16 4.58
N ARG A 77 -5.50 -13.56 4.93
CA ARG A 77 -6.26 -12.59 4.15
C ARG A 77 -6.51 -11.34 4.99
N TYR A 78 -6.44 -10.19 4.35
CA TYR A 78 -6.79 -8.90 4.93
C TYR A 78 -8.10 -8.47 4.26
N THR A 79 -9.18 -8.45 5.04
CA THR A 79 -10.52 -8.07 4.58
C THR A 79 -10.77 -6.63 4.98
N PHE A 80 -10.95 -5.75 4.02
CA PHE A 80 -11.14 -4.32 4.20
C PHE A 80 -12.62 -3.97 4.18
N ASP A 81 -13.04 -3.06 5.06
CA ASP A 81 -14.40 -2.52 5.10
C ASP A 81 -14.50 -1.31 4.15
N LEU A 82 -14.88 -1.55 2.89
CA LEU A 82 -14.87 -0.58 1.78
C LEU A 82 -16.14 -0.61 0.93
#